data_AF-A0A962V1B2-F1
#
_entry.id   AF-A0A962V1B2-F1
#
_cell.length_a   1.000
_cell.length_b   1.000
_cell.length_c   1.000
_cell.angle_alpha   90.00
_cell.angle_beta   90.00
_cell.angle_gamma   90.00
#
_symmetry.space_group_name_H-M   'P 1'
#
loop_
_entity.id
_entity.type
_entity.pdbx_description
1 polymer ?
#
loop_
_entity_poly.entity_id
_entity_poly.type
_entity_poly.pdbx_seq_one_letter_code
_entity_poly.pdbx_strand_id
1 'polypeptide(L)'
;SGSWRFIPQVTVPIFDRGRNEANLAVAESERDILLAQYEQSIQTAFREVADALALRGTIDAQIAAQQSLTEATEASYRLSDARYRQGVDSYLSVLDSQRSLYSAQQDLIATRLARASNLVTLYKVLGGGWQETGTVSEQTSLAAAS
;
A
#
# COMPACT_ATOMS: atom_id res chain seq x y z
N SER A 1 -36.48 -30.87 53.23
CA SER A 1 -35.10 -30.68 53.75
C SER A 1 -34.15 -30.75 52.58
N GLY A 2 -33.46 -29.64 52.27
CA GLY A 2 -32.52 -29.58 51.15
C GLY A 2 -31.11 -29.91 51.60
N SER A 3 -30.43 -30.86 50.94
CA SER A 3 -29.02 -31.15 51.15
C SER A 3 -28.19 -30.50 50.05
N TRP A 4 -27.06 -29.90 50.41
CA TRP A 4 -26.06 -29.41 49.46
C TRP A 4 -24.77 -30.23 49.62
N ARG A 5 -24.03 -30.37 48.52
CA ARG A 5 -22.72 -31.01 48.52
C ARG A 5 -21.72 -30.16 47.77
N PHE A 6 -20.52 -30.10 48.32
CA PHE A 6 -19.34 -29.47 47.76
C PHE A 6 -18.21 -30.51 47.77
N ILE A 7 -17.67 -30.81 46.58
CA ILE A 7 -16.63 -31.83 46.39
C ILE A 7 -15.54 -31.19 45.51
N PRO A 8 -14.52 -30.56 46.11
CA PRO A 8 -13.41 -30.01 45.34
C PRO A 8 -12.51 -31.16 44.86
N GLN A 9 -11.98 -31.03 43.64
CA GLN A 9 -11.00 -31.95 43.06
C GLN A 9 -9.75 -31.17 42.62
N VAL A 10 -8.56 -31.72 42.91
CA VAL A 10 -7.26 -31.16 42.53
C VAL A 10 -6.45 -32.27 41.87
N THR A 11 -5.88 -31.99 40.70
CA THR A 11 -5.06 -32.94 39.94
C THR A 11 -3.68 -32.34 39.71
N VAL A 12 -2.64 -33.06 40.13
CA VAL A 12 -1.24 -32.69 39.89
C VAL A 12 -0.53 -33.90 39.25
N PRO A 13 -0.16 -33.85 37.95
CA PRO A 13 0.57 -34.94 37.33
C PRO A 13 2.01 -34.99 37.88
N ILE A 14 2.40 -36.13 38.45
CA ILE A 14 3.75 -36.33 39.00
C ILE A 14 4.75 -36.79 37.91
N PHE A 15 4.26 -37.52 36.90
CA PHE A 15 5.07 -37.99 35.78
C PHE A 15 4.24 -37.99 34.50
N ASP A 16 4.66 -37.20 33.51
CA ASP A 16 3.99 -37.05 32.21
C ASP A 16 4.91 -37.37 31.01
N ARG A 17 6.11 -37.91 31.30
CA ARG A 17 7.17 -38.20 30.32
C ARG A 17 7.52 -36.98 29.43
N GLY A 18 7.50 -35.77 29.99
CA GLY A 18 7.90 -34.54 29.30
C GLY A 18 6.80 -33.91 28.44
N ARG A 19 5.55 -34.39 28.51
CA ARG A 19 4.44 -33.85 27.71
C ARG A 19 4.17 -32.37 28.01
N ASN A 20 4.18 -31.96 29.29
CA ASN A 20 3.95 -30.56 29.64
C ASN A 20 5.11 -29.67 29.18
N GLU A 21 6.35 -30.17 29.25
CA GLU A 21 7.53 -29.45 28.71
C GLU A 21 7.44 -29.29 27.20
N ALA A 22 7.05 -30.34 26.46
CA ALA A 22 6.84 -30.27 25.02
C ALA A 22 5.72 -29.28 24.64
N ASN A 23 4.60 -29.28 25.38
CA ASN A 23 3.52 -28.31 25.17
C ASN A 23 3.97 -26.87 25.46
N LEU A 24 4.78 -26.67 26.50
CA LEU A 24 5.37 -25.36 26.80
C LEU A 24 6.29 -24.91 25.65
N ALA A 25 7.16 -25.79 25.14
CA ALA A 25 8.05 -25.48 24.03
C ALA A 25 7.29 -25.13 22.74
N VAL A 26 6.16 -25.78 22.48
CA VAL A 26 5.25 -25.41 21.37
C VAL A 26 4.66 -24.02 21.59
N ALA A 27 4.13 -23.75 22.79
CA ALA A 27 3.54 -22.45 23.11
C ALA A 27 4.57 -21.30 23.05
N GLU A 28 5.82 -21.54 23.48
CA GLU A 28 6.94 -20.60 23.35
C GLU A 28 7.27 -20.35 21.88
N SER A 29 7.34 -21.41 21.06
CA SER A 29 7.58 -21.29 19.62
C SER A 29 6.46 -20.51 18.91
N GLU A 30 5.20 -20.74 19.26
CA GLU A 30 4.05 -19.99 18.73
C GLU A 30 4.12 -18.51 19.11
N ARG A 31 4.49 -18.19 20.35
CA ARG A 31 4.72 -16.81 20.79
C ARG A 31 5.80 -16.12 19.96
N ASP A 32 6.94 -16.79 19.75
CA ASP A 32 8.05 -16.22 19.01
C ASP A 32 7.71 -16.01 17.52
N ILE A 33 6.92 -16.92 16.93
CA ILE A 33 6.34 -16.74 15.59
C ILE A 33 5.46 -15.49 15.54
N LEU A 34 4.56 -15.30 16.51
CA LEU A 34 3.68 -14.13 16.56
C LEU A 34 4.47 -12.83 16.73
N LEU A 35 5.52 -12.84 17.56
CA LEU A 35 6.42 -11.69 17.70
C LEU A 35 7.11 -11.36 16.37
N ALA A 36 7.66 -12.35 15.68
CA ALA A 36 8.28 -12.15 14.37
C ALA A 36 7.30 -11.61 13.32
N GLN A 37 6.05 -12.11 13.30
CA GLN A 37 5.00 -11.61 12.40
C GLN A 37 4.61 -10.16 12.70
N TYR A 38 4.55 -9.79 13.98
CA TYR A 38 4.30 -8.42 14.42
C TYR A 38 5.43 -7.49 13.96
N GLU A 39 6.69 -7.87 14.21
CA GLU A 39 7.85 -7.11 13.75
C GLU A 39 7.88 -6.97 12.22
N GLN A 40 7.58 -8.04 11.49
CA GLN A 40 7.50 -8.02 10.03
C GLN A 40 6.42 -7.07 9.52
N SER A 41 5.27 -7.01 10.20
CA SER A 41 4.16 -6.12 9.84
C SER A 41 4.57 -4.66 10.00
N ILE A 42 5.25 -4.32 11.09
CA ILE A 42 5.80 -2.97 11.30
C ILE A 42 6.83 -2.62 10.23
N GLN A 43 7.80 -3.50 9.97
CA GLN A 43 8.84 -3.26 8.97
C GLN A 43 8.25 -3.06 7.56
N THR A 44 7.20 -3.81 7.24
CA THR A 44 6.49 -3.69 5.97
C THR A 44 5.76 -2.36 5.86
N ALA A 45 5.04 -1.95 6.91
CA ALA A 45 4.39 -0.65 6.95
C ALA A 45 5.38 0.51 6.77
N PHE A 46 6.53 0.48 7.46
CA PHE A 46 7.57 1.49 7.30
C PHE A 46 8.12 1.54 5.88
N ARG A 47 8.38 0.38 5.26
CA ARG A 47 8.84 0.30 3.87
C ARG A 47 7.81 0.91 2.91
N GLU A 48 6.55 0.54 3.05
CA GLU A 48 5.47 1.06 2.18
C GLU A 48 5.31 2.58 2.31
N VAL A 49 5.43 3.14 3.52
CA VAL A 49 5.44 4.60 3.73
C VAL A 49 6.66 5.24 3.08
N ALA A 50 7.85 4.67 3.26
CA ALA A 50 9.09 5.18 2.67
C ALA A 50 9.02 5.19 1.13
N ASP A 51 8.55 4.11 0.53
CA ASP A 51 8.37 3.99 -0.93
C ASP A 51 7.37 5.02 -1.46
N ALA A 52 6.25 5.21 -0.76
CA ALA A 52 5.25 6.22 -1.13
C ALA A 52 5.82 7.65 -1.07
N LEU A 53 6.61 7.97 -0.04
CA LEU A 53 7.25 9.28 0.11
C LEU A 53 8.37 9.50 -0.93
N ALA A 54 9.15 8.47 -1.24
CA ALA A 54 10.19 8.54 -2.26
C ALA A 54 9.61 8.86 -3.64
N LEU A 55 8.52 8.19 -4.03
CA LEU A 55 7.81 8.49 -5.27
C LEU A 55 7.23 9.91 -5.25
N ARG A 56 6.63 10.34 -4.14
CA ARG A 56 6.11 11.71 -3.98
C ARG A 56 7.18 12.77 -4.18
N GLY A 57 8.41 12.52 -3.72
CA GLY A 57 9.54 13.45 -3.86
C GLY A 57 10.04 13.64 -5.30
N THR A 58 9.74 12.71 -6.21
CA THR A 58 10.30 12.69 -7.58
C THR A 58 9.25 12.88 -8.68
N ILE A 59 7.99 12.49 -8.44
CA ILE A 59 6.94 12.44 -9.46
C ILE A 59 6.61 13.81 -10.07
N ASP A 60 6.70 14.91 -9.32
CA ASP A 60 6.40 16.25 -9.83
C ASP A 60 7.46 16.69 -10.86
N ALA A 61 8.73 16.36 -10.64
CA ALA A 61 9.80 16.60 -11.60
C ALA A 61 9.62 15.76 -12.88
N GLN A 62 9.18 14.50 -12.74
CA GLN A 62 8.87 13.64 -13.86
C GLN A 62 7.70 14.19 -14.70
N ILE A 63 6.64 14.69 -14.07
CA ILE A 63 5.53 15.34 -14.76
C ILE A 63 6.01 16.56 -15.55
N ALA A 64 6.82 17.42 -14.94
CA ALA A 64 7.36 18.61 -15.61
C ALA A 64 8.20 18.23 -16.85
N ALA A 65 9.05 17.21 -16.74
CA ALA A 65 9.83 16.71 -17.86
C ALA A 65 8.93 16.17 -19.00
N GLN A 66 7.88 15.42 -18.65
CA GLN A 66 6.96 14.85 -19.62
C GLN A 66 6.06 15.90 -20.29
N GLN A 67 5.72 16.97 -19.56
CA GLN A 67 5.06 18.15 -20.13
C GLN A 67 5.96 18.82 -21.17
N SER A 68 7.23 19.08 -20.82
CA SER A 68 8.19 19.68 -21.76
C SER A 68 8.39 18.81 -23.01
N LEU A 69 8.45 17.48 -22.86
CA LEU A 69 8.52 16.56 -24.00
C LEU A 69 7.27 16.62 -24.88
N THR A 70 6.09 16.73 -24.27
CA THR A 70 4.82 16.88 -25.01
C THR A 70 4.81 18.18 -25.83
N GLU A 71 5.24 19.29 -25.24
CA GLU A 71 5.33 20.58 -25.92
C GLU A 71 6.34 20.55 -27.09
N ALA A 72 7.50 19.90 -26.89
CA ALA A 72 8.53 19.76 -27.93
C ALA A 72 8.07 18.88 -29.10
N THR A 73 7.39 17.77 -28.81
CA THR A 73 6.83 16.88 -29.84
C THR A 73 5.66 17.53 -30.58
N GLU A 74 4.87 18.37 -29.90
CA GLU A 74 3.81 19.15 -30.54
C GLU A 74 4.39 20.17 -31.52
N ALA A 75 5.43 20.90 -31.12
CA ALA A 75 6.12 21.84 -32.00
C ALA A 75 6.72 21.12 -33.22
N SER A 76 7.28 19.92 -33.03
CA SER A 76 7.82 19.09 -34.11
C SER A 76 6.72 18.66 -35.09
N TYR A 77 5.57 18.22 -34.59
CA TYR A 77 4.41 17.88 -35.44
C TYR A 77 3.92 19.08 -36.25
N ARG A 78 3.77 20.26 -35.64
CA ARG A 78 3.36 21.48 -36.36
C ARG A 78 4.35 21.85 -37.47
N LEU A 79 5.65 21.68 -37.22
CA LEU A 79 6.69 21.96 -38.21
C LEU A 79 6.65 20.96 -39.38
N SER A 80 6.53 19.66 -39.10
CA SER A 80 6.42 18.63 -40.13
C SER A 80 5.15 18.79 -40.99
N ASP A 81 4.01 19.11 -40.36
CA ASP A 81 2.76 19.40 -41.09
C ASP A 81 2.91 20.62 -42.01
N ALA A 82 3.53 21.70 -41.53
CA ALA A 82 3.79 22.88 -42.35
C ALA A 82 4.69 22.58 -43.56
N ARG A 83 5.77 21.80 -43.37
CA ARG A 83 6.68 21.39 -44.45
C ARG A 83 5.99 20.51 -45.48
N TYR A 84 5.17 19.56 -45.04
CA TYR A 84 4.37 18.72 -45.92
C TYR A 84 3.39 19.54 -46.76
N ARG A 85 2.65 20.47 -46.13
CA ARG A 85 1.70 21.36 -46.83
C ARG A 85 2.36 22.27 -47.85
N GLN A 86 3.63 22.62 -47.63
CA GLN A 86 4.44 23.40 -48.56
C GLN A 86 5.13 22.52 -49.63
N GLY A 87 4.96 21.20 -49.59
CA GLY A 87 5.59 20.25 -50.52
C GLY A 87 7.09 20.05 -50.29
N VAL A 88 7.62 20.45 -49.14
CA VAL A 88 9.05 20.41 -48.80
C VAL A 88 9.48 19.06 -48.21
N ASP A 89 8.55 18.32 -47.61
CA ASP A 89 8.81 17.02 -46.97
C ASP A 89 7.67 16.04 -47.23
N SER A 90 7.93 14.74 -47.06
CA SER A 90 6.95 13.67 -47.24
C SER A 90 5.94 13.60 -46.09
N TYR A 91 4.76 13.04 -46.36
CA TYR A 91 3.74 12.82 -45.32
C TYR A 91 4.20 11.85 -44.21
N LEU A 92 5.22 11.02 -44.47
CA LEU A 92 5.76 10.11 -43.47
C LEU A 92 6.35 10.86 -42.26
N SER A 93 6.97 12.01 -42.48
CA SER A 93 7.48 12.92 -41.43
C SER A 93 6.36 13.44 -40.52
N VAL A 94 5.18 13.69 -41.09
CA VAL A 94 3.98 14.10 -40.34
C VAL A 94 3.46 12.95 -39.47
N LEU A 95 3.38 11.73 -40.04
CA LEU A 95 2.91 10.56 -39.29
C LEU A 95 3.85 10.17 -38.15
N ASP A 96 5.17 10.24 -38.37
CA ASP A 96 6.16 9.93 -37.35
C ASP A 96 6.08 10.94 -36.18
N SER A 97 6.09 12.24 -36.49
CA SER A 97 5.97 13.28 -35.47
C SER A 97 4.61 13.25 -34.73
N GLN A 98 3.52 12.92 -35.43
CA GLN A 98 2.21 12.71 -34.81
C GLN A 98 2.22 11.52 -33.85
N ARG A 99 2.85 10.40 -34.24
CA ARG A 99 3.01 9.22 -33.39
C ARG A 99 3.82 9.55 -32.14
N SER A 100 4.92 10.28 -32.28
CA SER A 100 5.74 10.73 -31.14
C SER A 100 4.95 11.61 -30.18
N LEU A 101 4.19 12.59 -30.69
CA LEU A 101 3.31 13.43 -29.88
C LEU A 101 2.28 12.61 -29.12
N TYR A 102 1.61 11.67 -29.79
CA TYR A 102 0.59 10.83 -29.17
C TYR A 102 1.19 9.92 -28.08
N SER A 103 2.39 9.39 -28.28
CA SER A 103 3.11 8.65 -27.23
C SER A 103 3.42 9.54 -26.03
N ALA A 104 3.98 10.74 -26.27
CA ALA A 104 4.33 11.67 -25.20
C ALA A 104 3.12 12.10 -24.36
N GLN A 105 1.96 12.30 -24.99
CA GLN A 105 0.70 12.61 -24.33
C GLN A 105 0.20 11.44 -23.45
N GLN A 106 0.26 10.21 -23.94
CA GLN A 106 -0.12 9.02 -23.16
C GLN A 106 0.77 8.85 -21.93
N ASP A 107 2.08 9.01 -22.10
CA ASP A 107 3.05 8.93 -21.00
C ASP A 107 2.83 10.03 -19.95
N LEU A 108 2.44 11.25 -20.37
CA LEU A 108 2.06 12.33 -19.45
C LEU A 108 0.83 11.96 -18.62
N ILE A 109 -0.19 11.37 -19.26
CA ILE A 109 -1.39 10.91 -18.57
C ILE A 109 -1.06 9.79 -17.58
N ALA A 110 -0.24 8.81 -17.99
CA ALA A 110 0.19 7.72 -17.13
C ALA A 110 0.97 8.23 -15.91
N THR A 111 1.87 9.21 -16.09
CA THR A 111 2.63 9.81 -14.99
C THR A 111 1.72 10.58 -14.02
N ARG A 112 0.73 11.32 -14.53
CA ARG A 112 -0.28 11.99 -13.70
C ARG A 112 -1.14 11.00 -12.92
N LEU A 113 -1.51 9.87 -13.54
CA LEU A 113 -2.20 8.78 -12.87
C LEU A 113 -1.34 8.20 -11.74
N ALA A 114 -0.05 7.94 -11.98
CA ALA A 114 0.87 7.45 -10.96
C ALA A 114 0.95 8.39 -9.75
N ARG A 115 0.94 9.71 -9.96
CA ARG A 115 0.86 10.70 -8.89
C ARG A 115 -0.43 10.60 -8.08
N ALA A 116 -1.57 10.44 -8.76
CA ALA A 116 -2.87 10.31 -8.10
C ALA A 116 -2.95 8.99 -7.30
N SER A 117 -2.46 7.89 -7.85
CA SER A 117 -2.37 6.60 -7.15
C SER A 117 -1.44 6.69 -5.94
N ASN A 118 -0.30 7.37 -6.05
CA ASN A 118 0.61 7.60 -4.92
C ASN A 118 -0.07 8.33 -3.77
N LEU A 119 -0.92 9.34 -4.05
CA LEU A 119 -1.70 10.03 -3.02
C LEU A 119 -2.64 9.07 -2.27
N VAL A 120 -3.33 8.19 -2.99
CA VAL A 120 -4.22 7.18 -2.39
C VAL A 120 -3.42 6.17 -1.57
N THR A 121 -2.27 5.72 -2.09
CA THR A 121 -1.36 4.83 -1.36
C THR A 121 -0.87 5.48 -0.08
N LEU A 122 -0.43 6.75 -0.13
CA LEU A 122 0.05 7.48 1.04
C LEU A 122 -1.05 7.58 2.11
N TYR A 123 -2.30 7.84 1.71
CA TYR A 123 -3.43 7.82 2.62
C TYR A 123 -3.64 6.45 3.27
N LYS A 124 -3.58 5.37 2.49
CA LYS A 124 -3.73 3.98 2.97
C LYS A 124 -2.64 3.61 3.98
N VAL A 125 -1.37 3.84 3.64
CA VAL A 125 -0.22 3.40 4.46
C VAL A 125 -0.09 4.18 5.76
N LEU A 126 -0.63 5.40 5.82
CA LEU A 126 -0.73 6.21 7.05
C LEU A 126 -1.93 5.83 7.93
N GLY A 127 -2.64 4.74 7.62
CA GLY A 127 -3.76 4.25 8.42
C GLY A 127 -5.13 4.70 7.94
N GLY A 128 -5.24 5.36 6.78
CA GLY A 128 -6.51 5.55 6.08
C GLY A 128 -7.60 6.30 6.85
N GLY A 129 -7.23 7.08 7.87
CA GLY A 129 -8.16 7.78 8.76
C GLY A 129 -8.71 6.94 9.93
N TRP A 130 -8.17 5.76 10.19
CA TRP A 130 -8.53 4.93 11.34
C TRP A 130 -8.19 5.65 12.66
N GLN A 131 -9.21 5.97 13.45
CA GLN A 131 -9.06 6.45 14.82
C GLN A 131 -9.33 5.29 15.77
N GLU A 132 -8.33 4.92 16.56
CA GLU A 132 -8.37 3.78 17.49
C GLU A 132 -9.42 3.93 18.62
N THR A 133 -10.06 5.09 18.74
CA THR A 133 -10.89 5.47 19.90
C THR A 133 -12.41 5.28 19.74
N GLY A 134 -12.89 4.61 18.69
CA GLY A 134 -14.32 4.65 18.33
C GLY A 134 -15.25 3.52 18.80
N THR A 135 -14.77 2.31 19.12
CA THR A 135 -15.68 1.14 19.12
C THR A 135 -15.58 0.19 20.32
N VAL A 136 -14.60 0.33 21.20
CA VAL A 136 -14.45 -0.58 22.36
C VAL A 136 -15.22 -0.08 23.60
N SER A 137 -15.46 1.23 23.73
CA SER A 137 -16.11 1.81 24.91
C SER A 137 -17.63 1.57 24.99
N GLU A 138 -18.29 1.23 23.87
CA GLU A 138 -19.75 1.04 23.84
C GLU A 138 -20.17 -0.39 24.24
N GLN A 139 -19.27 -1.38 24.11
CA GLN A 139 -19.57 -2.76 24.49
C GLN A 139 -19.38 -3.03 26.00
N THR A 140 -18.52 -2.30 26.70
CA THR A 140 -18.33 -2.48 28.15
C THR A 140 -19.50 -1.90 28.97
N SER A 141 -20.24 -0.89 28.48
CA SER A 141 -21.36 -0.33 29.23
C SER A 141 -22.61 -1.22 29.23
N LEU A 142 -22.80 -2.08 28.22
CA LEU A 142 -23.92 -3.04 28.15
C LEU A 142 -23.68 -4.28 29.05
N ALA A 143 -22.42 -4.67 29.27
CA ALA A 143 -22.07 -5.79 30.15
C ALA A 143 -22.09 -5.43 31.65
N ALA A 144 -22.00 -4.15 32.01
CA ALA A 144 -22.04 -3.68 33.41
C ALA A 144 -23.46 -3.32 33.89
N ALA A 145 -24.46 -3.31 33.00
CA ALA A 145 -25.86 -3.01 33.29
C ALA A 145 -26.80 -4.24 33.23
N SER A 146 -26.22 -5.44 33.10
CA SER A 146 -26.89 -6.76 33.15
C SER A 146 -26.44 -7.53 34.38
#